data_AF-A0AA96PW44-F1
#
_entry.id   AF-A0AA96PW44-F1
#
_cell.length_a   1.000
_cell.length_b   1.000
_cell.length_c   1.000
_cell.angle_alpha   90.00
_cell.angle_beta   90.00
_cell.angle_gamma   90.00
#
_symmetry.space_group_name_H-M   'P 1'
#
loop_
_entity.id
_entity.type
_entity.pdbx_description
1 polymer ?
#
loop_
_entity_poly.entity_id
_entity_poly.type
_entity_poly.pdbx_seq_one_letter_code
_entity_poly.pdbx_strand_id
1 'polypeptide(L)'
;MAQIFRVERTKNFTVMSNHHFKNKNLTLKAKGLLSLMLSLPDDWNYNMQGLATLSRDGIDSVRSAIKELEHHGYVERHRLRNEYGFYGDTKYIIREVPLGEEND
;
A
#
# COMPACT_ATOMS: atom_id res chain seq x y z
N MET A 1 -21.09 2.46 23.41
CA MET A 1 -19.90 1.68 23.81
C MET A 1 -19.67 0.62 22.75
N ALA A 2 -18.41 0.37 22.36
CA ALA A 2 -18.08 -0.71 21.43
C ALA A 2 -17.41 -1.85 22.20
N GLN A 3 -17.76 -3.09 21.87
CA GLN A 3 -17.08 -4.28 22.38
C GLN A 3 -16.16 -4.82 21.29
N ILE A 4 -14.89 -5.05 21.63
CA ILE A 4 -13.87 -5.50 20.68
C ILE A 4 -13.48 -6.93 21.01
N PHE A 5 -13.64 -7.82 20.05
CA PHE A 5 -13.18 -9.20 20.14
C PHE A 5 -11.94 -9.35 19.25
N ARG A 6 -10.87 -9.91 19.81
CA ARG A 6 -9.60 -10.13 19.09
C ARG A 6 -9.33 -11.63 19.02
N VAL A 7 -8.89 -12.08 17.85
CA VAL A 7 -8.39 -13.43 17.68
C VAL A 7 -6.96 -13.53 18.20
N GLU A 8 -6.62 -14.68 18.75
CA GLU A 8 -5.22 -15.04 19.02
C GLU A 8 -4.48 -15.18 17.68
N ARG A 9 -3.34 -14.51 17.55
CA ARG A 9 -2.57 -14.47 16.30
C ARG A 9 -1.52 -15.56 16.31
N THR A 10 -1.82 -16.70 15.72
CA THR A 10 -0.90 -17.85 15.61
C THR A 10 -0.41 -18.13 14.19
N LYS A 11 -1.16 -17.69 13.17
CA LYS A 11 -0.84 -17.81 11.74
C LYS A 11 -1.63 -16.79 10.92
N ASN A 12 -1.22 -16.54 9.67
CA ASN A 12 -1.92 -15.68 8.70
C ASN A 12 -2.22 -14.26 9.23
N PHE A 13 -1.25 -13.64 9.90
CA PHE A 13 -1.33 -12.27 10.35
C PHE A 13 -0.12 -11.48 9.86
N THR A 14 -0.31 -10.17 9.67
CA THR A 14 0.75 -9.24 9.33
C THR A 14 1.02 -8.36 10.55
N VAL A 15 2.28 -8.26 10.94
CA VAL A 15 2.75 -7.25 11.88
C VAL A 15 3.15 -6.04 11.06
N MET A 16 2.56 -4.89 11.38
CA MET A 16 2.86 -3.62 10.74
C MET A 16 2.83 -2.51 11.78
N SER A 17 3.62 -1.46 11.57
CA SER A 17 3.59 -0.21 12.31
C SER A 17 2.20 0.42 12.23
N ASN A 18 1.86 1.18 13.27
CA ASN A 18 0.63 1.96 13.29
C ASN A 18 0.80 3.37 12.69
N HIS A 19 1.94 3.67 12.07
CA HIS A 19 2.25 5.01 11.55
C HIS A 19 1.16 5.54 10.61
N HIS A 20 0.84 4.80 9.53
CA HIS A 20 -0.21 5.18 8.59
C HIS A 20 -1.61 5.22 9.23
N PHE A 21 -1.89 4.35 10.20
CA PHE A 21 -3.17 4.39 10.92
C PHE A 21 -3.33 5.68 11.72
N LYS A 22 -2.24 6.21 12.31
CA LYS A 22 -2.21 7.46 13.06
C LYS A 22 -2.22 8.71 12.18
N ASN A 23 -1.77 8.62 10.93
CA ASN A 23 -1.77 9.75 10.01
C ASN A 23 -3.22 10.18 9.68
N LYS A 24 -3.61 11.38 10.11
CA LYS A 24 -4.97 11.92 9.91
C LYS A 24 -5.22 12.49 8.52
N ASN A 25 -4.17 12.71 7.75
CA ASN A 25 -4.25 13.24 6.39
C ASN A 25 -4.56 12.13 5.36
N LEU A 26 -4.39 10.86 5.75
CA LEU A 26 -4.76 9.73 4.91
C LEU A 26 -6.24 9.35 5.04
N THR A 27 -6.86 9.08 3.89
CA THR A 27 -8.17 8.44 3.80
C THR A 27 -8.11 7.00 4.30
N LEU A 28 -9.23 6.48 4.80
CA LEU A 28 -9.34 5.07 5.20
C LEU A 28 -9.04 4.12 4.03
N LYS A 29 -9.34 4.54 2.80
CA LYS A 29 -9.01 3.81 1.58
C LYS A 29 -7.50 3.67 1.40
N ALA A 30 -6.75 4.78 1.48
CA ALA A 30 -5.30 4.76 1.39
C ALA A 30 -4.67 3.92 2.52
N LYS A 31 -5.17 4.05 3.76
CA LYS A 31 -4.74 3.22 4.89
C LYS A 31 -4.96 1.74 4.65
N GLY A 32 -6.15 1.37 4.16
CA GLY A 32 -6.50 -0.02 3.83
C GLY A 32 -5.61 -0.58 2.72
N LEU A 33 -5.41 0.18 1.64
CA LEU A 33 -4.56 -0.23 0.53
C LEU A 33 -3.10 -0.42 0.96
N LEU A 34 -2.53 0.52 1.73
CA LEU A 34 -1.16 0.39 2.23
C LEU A 34 -0.99 -0.86 3.10
N SER A 35 -1.95 -1.09 4.02
CA SER A 35 -1.94 -2.27 4.89
C SER A 35 -2.02 -3.57 4.09
N LEU A 36 -2.83 -3.59 3.03
CA LEU A 36 -2.91 -4.71 2.11
C LEU A 36 -1.58 -4.90 1.39
N MET A 37 -0.99 -3.84 0.83
CA MET A 37 0.29 -3.92 0.11
C MET A 37 1.43 -4.45 0.99
N LEU A 38 1.49 -4.05 2.26
CA LEU A 38 2.48 -4.52 3.26
C LEU A 38 2.23 -5.97 3.72
N SER A 39 1.01 -6.50 3.52
CA SER A 39 0.68 -7.89 3.87
C SER A 39 1.01 -8.90 2.77
N LEU A 40 1.32 -8.43 1.56
CA LEU A 40 1.64 -9.27 0.42
C LEU A 40 3.11 -9.74 0.46
N PRO A 41 3.44 -10.88 -0.16
CA PRO A 41 4.81 -11.34 -0.30
C PRO A 41 5.71 -10.34 -1.05
N ASP A 42 7.01 -10.35 -0.74
CA ASP A 42 8.00 -9.45 -1.37
C ASP A 42 8.11 -9.61 -2.90
N ASP A 43 7.80 -10.80 -3.41
CA ASP A 43 7.83 -11.14 -4.84
C ASP A 43 6.51 -10.86 -5.56
N TRP A 44 5.54 -10.23 -4.89
CA TRP A 44 4.25 -9.92 -5.49
C TRP A 44 4.38 -8.97 -6.69
N ASN A 45 3.70 -9.31 -7.80
CA ASN A 45 3.65 -8.43 -8.96
C ASN A 45 2.64 -7.29 -8.75
N TYR A 46 3.13 -6.16 -8.23
CA TYR A 46 2.35 -4.95 -7.94
C TYR A 46 1.90 -4.18 -9.18
N ASN A 47 1.25 -4.84 -10.15
CA ASN A 47 0.53 -4.11 -11.19
C ASN A 47 -0.85 -3.62 -10.67
N MET A 48 -1.35 -2.50 -11.22
CA MET A 48 -2.59 -1.86 -10.74
C MET A 48 -3.81 -2.77 -10.86
N GLN A 49 -3.86 -3.59 -11.90
CA GLN A 49 -4.94 -4.54 -12.15
C GLN A 49 -4.98 -5.60 -11.06
N GLY A 50 -3.83 -6.18 -10.71
CA GLY A 50 -3.69 -7.17 -9.64
C GLY A 50 -4.16 -6.60 -8.30
N LEU A 51 -3.71 -5.39 -7.93
CA LEU A 51 -4.17 -4.73 -6.70
C LEU A 51 -5.70 -4.50 -6.69
N ALA A 52 -6.29 -4.13 -7.83
CA ALA A 52 -7.73 -3.97 -7.95
C ALA A 52 -8.49 -5.30 -7.79
N THR A 53 -7.91 -6.44 -8.15
CA THR A 53 -8.55 -7.75 -7.94
C THR A 53 -8.58 -8.21 -6.48
N LEU A 54 -7.75 -7.63 -5.61
CA LEU A 54 -7.67 -8.02 -4.20
C LEU A 54 -8.80 -7.45 -3.33
N SER A 55 -9.63 -6.58 -3.89
CA SER A 55 -10.71 -5.91 -3.14
C SER A 55 -11.93 -5.68 -4.01
N ARG A 56 -13.04 -5.26 -3.38
CA ARG A 56 -14.24 -4.83 -4.10
C ARG A 56 -14.10 -3.43 -4.70
N ASP A 57 -13.00 -2.74 -4.39
CA ASP A 57 -12.71 -1.41 -4.93
C ASP A 57 -12.34 -1.51 -6.42
N GLY A 58 -12.94 -0.64 -7.23
CA GLY A 58 -12.60 -0.54 -8.64
C GLY A 58 -11.18 0.02 -8.87
N ILE A 59 -10.65 -0.18 -10.08
CA ILE A 59 -9.29 0.26 -10.44
C ILE A 59 -9.05 1.77 -10.22
N ASP A 60 -10.06 2.61 -10.41
CA ASP A 60 -9.93 4.06 -10.17
C ASP A 60 -9.85 4.39 -8.67
N SER A 61 -10.52 3.60 -7.83
CA SER A 61 -10.42 3.71 -6.37
C SER A 61 -9.00 3.36 -5.92
N VAL A 62 -8.44 2.25 -6.42
CA VAL A 62 -7.04 1.87 -6.15
C VAL A 62 -6.06 2.92 -6.67
N ARG A 63 -6.26 3.41 -7.90
CA ARG A 63 -5.39 4.43 -8.51
C ARG A 63 -5.38 5.73 -7.71
N SER A 64 -6.53 6.18 -7.22
CA SER A 64 -6.60 7.40 -6.38
C SER A 64 -5.91 7.19 -5.04
N ALA A 65 -6.07 6.03 -4.40
CA ALA A 65 -5.37 5.69 -3.17
C ALA A 65 -3.84 5.63 -3.36
N ILE A 66 -3.34 5.04 -4.45
CA ILE A 66 -1.90 5.04 -4.76
C ILE A 66 -1.37 6.46 -4.89
N LYS A 67 -2.07 7.34 -5.62
CA LYS A 67 -1.64 8.74 -5.77
C LYS A 67 -1.58 9.48 -4.42
N GLU A 68 -2.52 9.20 -3.53
CA GLU A 68 -2.53 9.75 -2.18
C GLU A 68 -1.35 9.24 -1.34
N LEU A 69 -1.05 7.95 -1.42
CA LEU A 69 0.11 7.35 -0.77
C LEU A 69 1.44 7.87 -1.34
N GLU A 70 1.51 8.11 -2.65
CA GLU A 70 2.64 8.79 -3.31
C GLU A 70 2.81 10.21 -2.75
N HIS A 71 1.72 10.98 -2.65
CA HIS A 71 1.75 12.34 -2.13
C HIS A 71 2.25 12.42 -0.68
N HIS A 72 1.90 11.42 0.15
CA HIS A 72 2.33 11.35 1.54
C HIS A 72 3.63 10.56 1.77
N GLY A 73 4.33 10.14 0.70
CA GLY A 73 5.65 9.51 0.80
C GLY A 73 5.66 8.03 1.24
N TYR A 74 4.51 7.37 1.33
CA TYR A 74 4.43 5.94 1.66
C TYR A 74 4.69 5.03 0.45
N VAL A 75 4.45 5.53 -0.76
CA VAL A 75 4.65 4.77 -2.00
C VAL A 75 5.49 5.60 -2.97
N GLU A 76 6.49 4.99 -3.57
CA GLU A 76 7.21 5.56 -4.71
C GLU A 76 6.99 4.69 -5.94
N ARG A 77 6.85 5.33 -7.11
CA ARG A 77 6.59 4.65 -8.37
C ARG A 77 7.67 4.96 -9.39
N HIS A 78 8.39 3.93 -9.82
CA HIS A 78 9.40 4.02 -10.87
C HIS A 78 8.89 3.33 -12.13
N ARG A 79 8.74 4.10 -13.21
CA ARG A 79 8.44 3.54 -14.54
C ARG A 79 9.74 3.10 -15.18
N LEU A 80 9.88 1.81 -15.44
CA LEU A 80 11.00 1.30 -16.21
C LEU A 80 10.71 1.54 -17.69
N ARG A 81 11.71 2.00 -18.43
CA ARG A 81 11.67 1.98 -19.89
C ARG A 81 12.28 0.67 -20.34
N ASN A 82 11.63 -0.03 -21.24
CA ASN A 82 12.26 -1.17 -21.89
C ASN A 82 13.30 -0.71 -22.91
N GLU A 83 14.11 -1.63 -23.40
CA GLU A 83 15.20 -1.37 -24.36
C GLU A 83 14.71 -0.75 -25.68
N TYR A 84 13.41 -0.85 -25.96
CA TYR A 84 12.74 -0.31 -27.14
C TYR A 84 12.09 1.06 -26.89
N GLY A 85 12.30 1.67 -25.71
CA GLY A 85 11.79 2.99 -25.37
C GLY A 85 10.31 3.04 -24.99
N PHE A 86 9.62 1.90 -24.91
CA PHE A 86 8.25 1.83 -24.40
C PHE A 86 8.24 1.86 -22.87
N TYR A 87 7.14 2.36 -22.31
CA TYR A 87 6.85 2.21 -20.89
C TYR A 87 6.71 0.71 -20.59
N GLY A 88 7.70 0.15 -19.89
CA GLY A 88 7.70 -1.23 -19.42
C GLY A 88 7.06 -1.34 -18.04
N ASP A 89 7.60 -2.24 -17.22
CA ASP A 89 7.09 -2.52 -15.89
C ASP A 89 7.19 -1.30 -14.95
N THR A 90 6.22 -1.24 -14.03
CA THR A 90 6.20 -0.23 -12.98
C THR A 90 6.64 -0.86 -11.68
N LYS A 91 7.76 -0.39 -11.14
CA LYS A 91 8.24 -0.80 -9.82
C LYS A 91 7.65 0.12 -8.75
N TYR A 92 7.12 -0.48 -7.70
CA TYR A 92 6.66 0.25 -6.50
C TYR A 92 7.64 0.01 -5.37
N ILE A 93 7.94 1.07 -4.62
CA ILE A 93 8.61 0.99 -3.32
C ILE A 93 7.56 1.35 -2.29
N ILE A 94 7.23 0.43 -1.41
CA ILE A 94 6.25 0.63 -0.34
C ILE A 94 7.01 0.81 0.97
N ARG A 95 6.66 1.84 1.73
CA ARG A 95 7.26 2.16 3.02
C ARG A 95 6.20 2.20 4.09
N GLU A 96 6.57 1.66 5.24
CA GLU A 96 5.71 1.65 6.41
C GLU A 96 5.76 2.99 7.17
N VAL A 97 6.88 3.68 7.09
CA VAL A 97 7.08 5.07 7.52
C VAL A 97 7.41 5.90 6.27
N PRO A 98 6.76 7.06 6.08
CA PRO A 98 6.86 7.80 4.83
C PRO A 98 8.27 8.38 4.64
N LEU A 99 8.65 8.55 3.37
CA LEU A 99 9.90 9.17 3.01
C LEU A 99 10.00 10.59 3.62
N GLY A 100 11.08 10.86 4.34
CA GLY A 100 11.30 12.15 5.01
C GLY A 100 10.91 12.19 6.48
N GLU A 101 10.37 11.09 7.03
CA GLU A 101 10.22 10.89 8.47
C GLU A 101 11.20 9.79 8.92
N GLU A 102 11.89 10.01 10.05
CA GLU A 102 12.76 8.98 10.65
C GLU A 102 11.92 7.96 11.43
N ASN A 103 12.41 6.72 11.47
CA ASN A 103 11.86 5.67 12.32
C ASN A 103 12.28 5.98 13.78
N ASP A 104 11.41 6.63 14.55
CA ASP A 104 11.53 6.71 16.02
C ASP A 104 11.40 5.34 16.69
#